data_AF-A0A7R9A9T2-F1
#
_entry.id   AF-A0A7R9A9T2-F1
#
_cell.length_a   1.000
_cell.length_b   1.000
_cell.length_c   1.000
_cell.angle_alpha   90.00
_cell.angle_beta   90.00
_cell.angle_gamma   90.00
#
_symmetry.space_group_name_H-M   'P 1'
#
loop_
_entity.id
_entity.type
_entity.pdbx_description
1 polymer ?
#
loop_
_entity_poly.entity_id
_entity_poly.type
_entity_poly.pdbx_seq_one_letter_code
_entity_poly.pdbx_strand_id
1 'polypeptide(L)'
;MFTLVGGHISPILVAAERLGIRVIDTRHEVSAVFAADPVARLSGKIGVAAVTAGPGLTNIVTAIKNAQMAESPVLLMGGAAANLWKGRGALQDIEQLKLFAPICKFTATVTSLRDIVPTLRKAIQIAQSGTSGPVFVEFPIDTLYPYEDVSKEFANAPVGKGLQGKIASWYLNNYLANLFAGAFEQRDISPLPVDIPMPVFSVVEKAVDMVKKSKKPLLIIGSQCMLPPTSVRRLKAAVESMGIPCYLGGMARGLLGRDSSIQMRHSRRDALREADCIILAGAVCDFRLSYGRGLNRRAN
;
A
#
# COMPACT_ATOMS: atom_id res chain seq x y z
N MET A 1 0.39 -2.89 13.91
CA MET A 1 1.48 -3.04 12.93
C MET A 1 1.99 -4.47 13.00
N PHE A 2 2.29 -5.08 11.86
CA PHE A 2 2.86 -6.43 11.80
C PHE A 2 4.37 -6.35 11.51
N THR A 3 5.15 -7.26 12.07
CA THR A 3 6.60 -7.23 11.89
C THR A 3 7.22 -8.61 12.08
N LEU A 4 8.46 -8.75 11.63
CA LEU A 4 9.43 -9.66 12.24
C LEU A 4 10.53 -8.76 12.81
N VAL A 5 10.80 -8.90 14.10
CA VAL A 5 11.72 -8.01 14.81
C VAL A 5 13.14 -8.04 14.21
N GLY A 6 13.82 -6.88 14.22
CA GLY A 6 15.20 -6.77 13.79
C GLY A 6 15.84 -5.45 14.20
N GLY A 7 17.17 -5.42 14.33
CA GLY A 7 17.92 -4.28 14.87
C GLY A 7 17.71 -2.98 14.08
N HIS A 8 17.56 -3.07 12.75
CA HIS A 8 17.40 -1.89 11.88
C HIS A 8 16.08 -1.15 12.07
N ILE A 9 15.06 -1.79 12.67
CA ILE A 9 13.73 -1.18 12.90
C ILE A 9 13.35 -1.14 14.38
N SER A 10 14.24 -1.57 15.28
CA SER A 10 13.95 -1.67 16.72
C SER A 10 13.42 -0.36 17.32
N PRO A 11 13.98 0.83 17.01
CA PRO A 11 13.45 2.10 17.53
C PRO A 11 11.99 2.35 17.14
N ILE A 12 11.58 1.95 15.93
CA ILE A 12 10.17 2.06 15.47
C ILE A 12 9.26 1.20 16.34
N LEU A 13 9.67 -0.03 16.65
CA LEU A 13 8.86 -0.97 17.42
C LEU A 13 8.70 -0.52 18.88
N VAL A 14 9.80 -0.07 19.50
CA VAL A 14 9.79 0.44 20.88
C VAL A 14 8.94 1.70 20.98
N ALA A 15 9.06 2.63 20.02
CA ALA A 15 8.24 3.83 19.99
C ALA A 15 6.75 3.50 19.75
N ALA A 16 6.45 2.55 18.87
CA ALA A 16 5.09 2.09 18.61
C ALA A 16 4.43 1.53 19.88
N GLU A 17 5.12 0.67 20.62
CA GLU A 17 4.60 0.12 21.87
C GLU A 17 4.35 1.21 22.93
N ARG A 18 5.28 2.16 23.09
CA ARG A 18 5.12 3.32 24.00
C ARG A 18 3.91 4.19 23.66
N LEU A 19 3.59 4.31 22.37
CA LEU A 19 2.41 5.05 21.90
C LEU A 19 1.12 4.20 21.91
N GLY A 20 1.16 2.97 22.43
CA GLY A 20 0.02 2.06 22.48
C GLY A 20 -0.36 1.45 21.12
N ILE A 21 0.50 1.56 20.11
CA ILE A 21 0.31 0.91 18.82
C ILE A 21 0.62 -0.58 18.99
N ARG A 22 -0.39 -1.43 18.80
CA ARG A 22 -0.22 -2.88 18.89
C ARG A 22 0.80 -3.38 17.85
N VAL A 23 1.91 -3.94 18.33
CA VAL A 23 2.91 -4.65 17.53
C VAL A 23 2.58 -6.14 17.54
N ILE A 24 2.49 -6.73 16.36
CA ILE A 24 2.22 -8.17 16.18
C ILE A 24 3.44 -8.76 15.48
N ASP A 25 4.21 -9.53 16.23
CA ASP A 25 5.36 -10.25 15.71
C ASP A 25 4.92 -11.51 14.95
N THR A 26 5.68 -11.84 13.92
CA THR A 26 5.45 -12.98 13.03
C THR A 26 6.69 -13.86 12.99
N ARG A 27 6.61 -15.06 12.41
CA ARG A 27 7.76 -15.97 12.35
C ARG A 27 8.56 -15.86 11.04
N HIS A 28 8.04 -15.08 10.09
CA HIS A 28 8.64 -14.84 8.79
C HIS A 28 8.09 -13.51 8.23
N GLU A 29 8.93 -12.70 7.60
CA GLU A 29 8.57 -11.34 7.16
C GLU A 29 7.38 -11.35 6.19
N VAL A 30 7.32 -12.37 5.32
CA VAL A 30 6.22 -12.57 4.37
C VAL A 30 4.85 -12.61 5.05
N SER A 31 4.78 -13.22 6.24
CA SER A 31 3.55 -13.32 7.03
C SER A 31 3.14 -11.97 7.60
N ALA A 32 4.09 -11.09 7.93
CA ALA A 32 3.78 -9.74 8.40
C ALA A 32 3.04 -8.94 7.32
N VAL A 33 3.51 -8.99 6.07
CA VAL A 33 2.84 -8.30 4.95
C VAL A 33 1.52 -8.97 4.60
N PHE A 34 1.44 -10.30 4.57
CA PHE A 34 0.17 -11.00 4.37
C PHE A 34 -0.86 -10.78 5.48
N ALA A 35 -0.44 -10.38 6.68
CA ALA A 35 -1.35 -9.98 7.75
C ALA A 35 -1.76 -8.50 7.63
N ALA A 36 -0.88 -7.63 7.12
CA ALA A 36 -1.19 -6.22 6.87
C ALA A 36 -2.20 -6.03 5.73
N ASP A 37 -2.11 -6.81 4.66
CA ASP A 37 -3.01 -6.77 3.50
C ASP A 37 -4.52 -6.90 3.86
N PRO A 38 -4.99 -7.96 4.55
CA PRO A 38 -6.39 -8.10 4.90
C PRO A 38 -6.85 -7.04 5.90
N VAL A 39 -5.99 -6.54 6.79
CA VAL A 39 -6.35 -5.40 7.66
C VAL A 39 -6.72 -4.20 6.80
N ALA A 40 -5.90 -3.88 5.79
CA ALA A 40 -6.18 -2.76 4.90
C ALA A 40 -7.55 -2.90 4.21
N ARG A 41 -7.80 -4.08 3.66
CA ARG A 41 -9.00 -4.41 2.89
C ARG A 41 -10.27 -4.47 3.75
N LEU A 42 -10.18 -4.99 4.97
CA LEU A 42 -11.33 -5.16 5.86
C LEU A 42 -11.69 -3.88 6.62
N SER A 43 -10.69 -3.09 7.02
CA SER A 43 -10.94 -1.86 7.77
C SER A 43 -11.16 -0.64 6.89
N GLY A 44 -10.82 -0.72 5.59
CA GLY A 44 -10.79 0.45 4.70
C GLY A 44 -9.74 1.49 5.11
N LYS A 45 -8.72 1.07 5.86
CA LYS A 45 -7.60 1.91 6.31
C LYS A 45 -6.31 1.35 5.72
N ILE A 46 -5.17 1.96 6.03
CA ILE A 46 -3.87 1.44 5.58
C ILE A 46 -3.44 0.23 6.42
N GLY A 47 -2.92 -0.80 5.76
CA GLY A 47 -2.20 -1.90 6.39
C GLY A 47 -0.75 -1.50 6.64
N VAL A 48 -0.16 -1.85 7.78
CA VAL A 48 1.22 -1.45 8.12
C VAL A 48 2.07 -2.66 8.49
N ALA A 49 3.16 -2.85 7.75
CA ALA A 49 4.20 -3.83 8.03
C ALA A 49 5.57 -3.15 8.20
N ALA A 50 6.37 -3.63 9.15
CA ALA A 50 7.75 -3.19 9.35
C ALA A 50 8.71 -4.39 9.24
N VAL A 51 9.77 -4.24 8.45
CA VAL A 51 10.71 -5.33 8.16
C VAL A 51 12.16 -4.81 8.24
N THR A 52 13.06 -5.64 8.79
CA THR A 52 14.50 -5.32 8.88
C THR A 52 15.17 -5.19 7.51
N ALA A 53 16.38 -4.62 7.48
CA ALA A 53 17.16 -4.43 6.27
C ALA A 53 17.54 -5.75 5.54
N GLY A 54 17.96 -5.60 4.28
CA GLY A 54 18.57 -6.67 3.50
C GLY A 54 17.65 -7.86 3.23
N PRO A 55 18.03 -9.09 3.62
CA PRO A 55 17.36 -10.32 3.20
C PRO A 55 15.89 -10.40 3.66
N GLY A 56 15.54 -9.78 4.80
CA GLY A 56 14.16 -9.73 5.26
C GLY A 56 13.23 -9.03 4.26
N LEU A 57 13.74 -8.01 3.56
CA LEU A 57 12.99 -7.34 2.50
C LEU A 57 12.89 -8.17 1.22
N THR A 58 13.90 -8.98 0.90
CA THR A 58 13.78 -9.91 -0.24
C THR A 58 12.73 -11.00 0.02
N ASN A 59 12.55 -11.42 1.28
CA ASN A 59 11.54 -12.41 1.67
C ASN A 59 10.10 -11.96 1.44
N ILE A 60 9.82 -10.65 1.40
CA ILE A 60 8.47 -10.10 1.30
C ILE A 60 8.05 -9.68 -0.11
N VAL A 61 8.95 -9.80 -1.10
CA VAL A 61 8.65 -9.41 -2.50
C VAL A 61 7.36 -10.08 -2.98
N THR A 62 7.17 -11.36 -2.67
CA THR A 62 5.95 -12.11 -3.00
C THR A 62 4.69 -11.51 -2.36
N ALA A 63 4.75 -11.15 -1.08
CA ALA A 63 3.61 -10.60 -0.37
C ALA A 63 3.25 -9.17 -0.83
N ILE A 64 4.26 -8.34 -1.11
CA ILE A 64 4.05 -7.00 -1.68
C ILE A 64 3.47 -7.09 -3.08
N LYS A 65 3.97 -8.00 -3.92
CA LYS A 65 3.39 -8.22 -5.26
C LYS A 65 1.93 -8.66 -5.17
N ASN A 66 1.59 -9.50 -4.20
CA ASN A 66 0.21 -9.87 -3.94
C ASN A 66 -0.65 -8.66 -3.54
N ALA A 67 -0.17 -7.83 -2.60
CA ALA A 67 -0.88 -6.61 -2.21
C ALA A 67 -1.07 -5.63 -3.38
N GLN A 68 -0.07 -5.52 -4.27
CA GLN A 68 -0.19 -4.73 -5.51
C GLN A 68 -1.29 -5.26 -6.42
N MET A 69 -1.32 -6.58 -6.66
CA MET A 69 -2.33 -7.21 -7.52
C MET A 69 -3.73 -7.20 -6.90
N ALA A 70 -3.80 -7.16 -5.57
CA ALA A 70 -5.02 -6.99 -4.80
C ALA A 70 -5.42 -5.51 -4.61
N GLU A 71 -4.64 -4.57 -5.17
CA GLU A 71 -4.86 -3.12 -5.10
C GLU A 71 -5.08 -2.63 -3.65
N SER A 72 -4.28 -3.17 -2.73
CA SER A 72 -4.48 -2.97 -1.30
C SER A 72 -3.51 -1.92 -0.74
N PRO A 73 -3.99 -0.94 0.04
CA PRO A 73 -3.15 0.13 0.55
C PRO A 73 -2.33 -0.37 1.73
N VAL A 74 -1.08 -0.78 1.46
CA VAL A 74 -0.13 -1.28 2.45
C VAL A 74 1.09 -0.36 2.51
N LEU A 75 1.39 0.16 3.70
CA LEU A 75 2.66 0.81 4.00
C LEU A 75 3.66 -0.25 4.50
N LEU A 76 4.72 -0.44 3.73
CA LEU A 76 5.89 -1.18 4.13
C LEU A 76 6.97 -0.20 4.62
N MET A 77 7.40 -0.38 5.86
CA MET A 77 8.55 0.30 6.44
C MET A 77 9.74 -0.65 6.46
N GLY A 78 10.83 -0.31 5.77
CA GLY A 78 12.05 -1.12 5.73
C GLY A 78 13.17 -0.45 6.49
N GLY A 79 13.92 -1.21 7.28
CA GLY A 79 15.22 -0.75 7.79
C GLY A 79 16.28 -0.74 6.68
N ALA A 80 17.31 0.11 6.82
CA ALA A 80 18.47 0.10 5.93
C ALA A 80 19.77 0.39 6.68
N ALA A 81 20.90 0.02 6.07
CA ALA A 81 22.20 0.48 6.53
C ALA A 81 22.26 2.02 6.59
N ALA A 82 23.15 2.57 7.41
CA ALA A 82 23.34 4.01 7.51
C ALA A 82 23.67 4.61 6.12
N ASN A 83 23.18 5.81 5.85
CA ASN A 83 23.30 6.41 4.51
C ASN A 83 24.76 6.57 4.08
N LEU A 84 25.66 6.89 5.03
CA LEU A 84 27.09 7.06 4.75
C LEU A 84 27.78 5.76 4.30
N TRP A 85 27.27 4.61 4.77
CA TRP A 85 27.85 3.29 4.50
C TRP A 85 27.19 2.58 3.32
N LYS A 86 26.13 3.15 2.75
CA LYS A 86 25.42 2.60 1.59
C LYS A 86 26.36 2.48 0.38
N GLY A 87 26.35 1.31 -0.25
CA GLY A 87 27.24 0.94 -1.36
C GLY A 87 28.68 0.62 -0.95
N ARG A 88 28.99 0.53 0.36
CA ARG A 88 30.36 0.28 0.87
C ARG A 88 30.52 -1.09 1.53
N GLY A 89 29.59 -2.01 1.30
CA GLY A 89 29.62 -3.36 1.89
C GLY A 89 29.14 -3.40 3.33
N ALA A 90 28.25 -2.48 3.73
CA ALA A 90 27.64 -2.50 5.05
C ALA A 90 26.77 -3.76 5.24
N LEU A 91 26.56 -4.14 6.49
CA LEU A 91 25.74 -5.30 6.83
C LEU A 91 24.33 -5.13 6.24
N GLN A 92 23.87 -6.13 5.48
CA GLN A 92 22.52 -6.15 4.89
C GLN A 92 22.24 -4.97 3.91
N ASP A 93 23.29 -4.38 3.35
CA ASP A 93 23.21 -3.34 2.33
C ASP A 93 22.79 -3.92 0.97
N ILE A 94 21.56 -3.60 0.57
CA ILE A 94 21.01 -3.98 -0.73
C ILE A 94 20.33 -2.76 -1.36
N GLU A 95 20.21 -2.73 -2.68
CA GLU A 95 19.46 -1.69 -3.39
C GLU A 95 17.93 -1.90 -3.28
N GLN A 96 17.38 -1.67 -2.09
CA GLN A 96 15.98 -1.96 -1.75
C GLN A 96 14.99 -1.20 -2.64
N LEU A 97 15.24 0.08 -2.93
CA LEU A 97 14.32 0.91 -3.72
C LEU A 97 14.12 0.35 -5.14
N LYS A 98 15.20 -0.10 -5.79
CA LYS A 98 15.11 -0.69 -7.15
C LYS A 98 14.32 -2.00 -7.14
N LEU A 99 14.42 -2.78 -6.06
CA LEU A 99 13.67 -4.01 -5.89
C LEU A 99 12.15 -3.75 -5.77
N PHE A 100 11.76 -2.69 -5.05
CA PHE A 100 10.35 -2.38 -4.80
C PHE A 100 9.71 -1.44 -5.80
N ALA A 101 10.47 -0.65 -6.56
CA ALA A 101 9.97 0.28 -7.57
C ALA A 101 8.92 -0.32 -8.53
N PRO A 102 9.08 -1.55 -9.09
CA PRO A 102 8.08 -2.12 -9.99
C PRO A 102 6.83 -2.68 -9.28
N ILE A 103 6.89 -2.88 -7.97
CA ILE A 103 5.83 -3.54 -7.18
C ILE A 103 5.14 -2.63 -6.17
N CYS A 104 5.59 -1.38 -6.04
CA CYS A 104 5.01 -0.35 -5.18
C CYS A 104 4.61 0.88 -6.00
N LYS A 105 3.58 1.61 -5.55
CA LYS A 105 3.18 2.90 -6.15
C LYS A 105 4.15 4.03 -5.84
N PHE A 106 4.83 3.90 -4.70
CA PHE A 106 5.78 4.89 -4.19
C PHE A 106 6.87 4.18 -3.40
N THR A 107 8.11 4.62 -3.61
CA THR A 107 9.28 4.18 -2.87
C THR A 107 10.09 5.41 -2.48
N ALA A 108 10.52 5.52 -1.23
CA ALA A 108 11.38 6.61 -0.78
C ALA A 108 12.36 6.17 0.29
N THR A 109 13.51 6.83 0.37
CA THR A 109 14.45 6.74 1.49
C THR A 109 14.35 8.02 2.31
N VAL A 110 14.25 7.89 3.62
CA VAL A 110 14.41 9.03 4.53
C VAL A 110 15.90 9.32 4.69
N THR A 111 16.31 10.56 4.38
CA THR A 111 17.72 10.99 4.47
C THR A 111 17.99 11.94 5.63
N SER A 112 16.94 12.53 6.22
CA SER A 112 17.03 13.39 7.41
C SER A 112 15.78 13.26 8.27
N LEU A 113 15.90 13.53 9.58
CA LEU A 113 14.81 13.30 10.53
C LEU A 113 13.58 14.19 10.24
N ARG A 114 13.81 15.44 9.77
CA ARG A 114 12.72 16.34 9.34
C ARG A 114 11.87 15.80 8.20
N ASP A 115 12.41 14.88 7.40
CA ASP A 115 11.72 14.32 6.22
C ASP A 115 10.85 13.11 6.55
N ILE A 116 10.94 12.54 7.76
CA ILE A 116 10.15 11.37 8.19
C ILE A 116 8.66 11.64 8.03
N VAL A 117 8.16 12.72 8.65
CA VAL A 117 6.72 13.04 8.67
C VAL A 117 6.20 13.37 7.27
N PRO A 118 6.80 14.28 6.48
CA PRO A 118 6.35 14.55 5.11
C PRO A 118 6.37 13.31 4.21
N THR A 119 7.40 12.47 4.32
CA THR A 119 7.55 11.26 3.50
C THR A 119 6.47 10.24 3.82
N LEU A 120 6.22 9.97 5.10
CA LEU A 120 5.17 9.05 5.53
C LEU A 120 3.77 9.55 5.16
N ARG A 121 3.49 10.84 5.36
CA ARG A 121 2.19 11.45 4.98
C ARG A 121 1.93 11.28 3.48
N LYS A 122 2.94 11.59 2.65
CA LYS A 122 2.86 11.41 1.19
C LYS A 122 2.72 9.94 0.79
N ALA A 123 3.47 9.03 1.40
CA ALA A 123 3.38 7.60 1.13
C ALA A 123 1.97 7.06 1.43
N ILE A 124 1.40 7.41 2.59
CA ILE A 124 0.04 7.01 2.99
C ILE A 124 -0.99 7.55 2.01
N GLN A 125 -0.89 8.83 1.63
CA GLN A 125 -1.77 9.44 0.64
C GLN A 125 -1.71 8.67 -0.69
N ILE A 126 -0.51 8.44 -1.23
CA ILE A 126 -0.34 7.73 -2.50
C ILE A 126 -0.86 6.29 -2.41
N ALA A 127 -0.67 5.61 -1.29
CA ALA A 127 -1.17 4.24 -1.11
C ALA A 127 -2.69 4.16 -1.27
N GLN A 128 -3.42 5.19 -0.82
CA GLN A 128 -4.88 5.22 -0.79
C GLN A 128 -5.52 5.93 -2.01
N SER A 129 -4.79 6.84 -2.66
CA SER A 129 -5.29 7.63 -3.80
C SER A 129 -5.41 6.84 -5.10
N GLY A 130 -6.34 7.21 -5.98
CA GLY A 130 -6.57 6.55 -7.27
C GLY A 130 -6.85 5.05 -7.08
N THR A 131 -6.18 4.21 -7.86
CA THR A 131 -6.15 2.76 -7.58
C THR A 131 -5.23 2.50 -6.40
N SER A 132 -5.77 2.00 -5.29
CA SER A 132 -5.00 1.70 -4.08
C SER A 132 -3.88 0.69 -4.35
N GLY A 133 -2.81 0.75 -3.54
CA GLY A 133 -1.69 -0.17 -3.69
C GLY A 133 -0.58 0.04 -2.66
N PRO A 134 0.41 -0.86 -2.63
CA PRO A 134 1.47 -0.81 -1.63
C PRO A 134 2.46 0.33 -1.90
N VAL A 135 3.07 0.83 -0.82
CA VAL A 135 4.13 1.83 -0.82
C VAL A 135 5.25 1.40 0.11
N PHE A 136 6.47 1.82 -0.19
CA PHE A 136 7.66 1.48 0.55
C PHE A 136 8.38 2.73 1.05
N VAL A 137 8.71 2.77 2.34
CA VAL A 137 9.57 3.80 2.93
C VAL A 137 10.74 3.13 3.64
N GLU A 138 11.94 3.43 3.16
CA GLU A 138 13.22 2.97 3.68
C GLU A 138 13.71 3.94 4.78
N PHE A 139 14.09 3.38 5.93
CA PHE A 139 14.60 4.07 7.10
C PHE A 139 16.02 3.57 7.41
N PRO A 140 17.05 4.31 6.96
CA PRO A 140 18.44 4.10 7.38
C PRO A 140 18.58 4.17 8.92
N ILE A 141 19.43 3.33 9.53
CA ILE A 141 19.58 3.28 10.99
C ILE A 141 19.95 4.63 11.61
N ASP A 142 20.75 5.43 10.91
CA ASP A 142 21.18 6.77 11.35
C ASP A 142 20.01 7.77 11.40
N THR A 143 18.86 7.46 10.80
CA THR A 143 17.63 8.25 10.92
C THR A 143 16.72 7.83 12.09
N LEU A 144 17.00 6.67 12.70
CA LEU A 144 16.15 6.07 13.74
C LEU A 144 16.79 6.08 15.13
N TYR A 145 18.12 5.99 15.20
CA TYR A 145 18.84 5.92 16.47
C TYR A 145 19.14 7.34 17.04
N PRO A 146 19.31 7.46 18.37
CA PRO A 146 19.63 8.73 19.02
C PRO A 146 20.95 9.34 18.52
N TYR A 147 21.06 10.66 18.63
CA TYR A 147 22.23 11.42 18.19
C TYR A 147 23.54 10.89 18.80
N GLU A 148 23.53 10.54 20.07
CA GLU A 148 24.71 10.10 20.80
C GLU A 148 25.28 8.80 20.24
N ASP A 149 24.41 7.86 19.87
CA ASP A 149 24.81 6.55 19.33
C ASP A 149 25.34 6.71 17.91
N VAL A 150 24.62 7.47 17.09
CA VAL A 150 24.99 7.77 15.71
C VAL A 150 26.31 8.56 15.65
N SER A 151 26.47 9.57 16.51
CA SER A 151 27.69 10.37 16.60
C SER A 151 28.91 9.54 17.02
N LYS A 152 28.76 8.63 17.99
CA LYS A 152 29.86 7.72 18.40
C LYS A 152 30.30 6.80 17.27
N GLU A 153 29.35 6.26 16.51
CA GLU A 153 29.65 5.41 15.36
C GLU A 153 30.50 6.16 14.32
N PHE A 154 30.15 7.42 14.03
CA PHE A 154 30.90 8.25 13.10
C PHE A 154 32.22 8.80 13.66
N ALA A 155 32.32 9.07 14.96
CA ALA A 155 33.57 9.50 15.59
C ALA A 155 34.67 8.41 15.50
N ASN A 156 34.27 7.14 15.46
CA ASN A 156 35.16 6.01 15.30
C ASN A 156 35.54 5.72 13.83
N ALA A 157 35.00 6.48 12.86
CA ALA A 157 35.38 6.31 11.46
C ALA A 157 36.84 6.75 11.26
N PRO A 158 37.67 5.97 10.52
CA PRO A 158 39.07 6.31 10.32
C PRO A 158 39.20 7.58 9.46
N VAL A 159 39.48 8.70 10.11
CA VAL A 159 39.78 9.96 9.44
C VAL A 159 41.29 10.05 9.20
N GLY A 160 41.71 10.20 7.93
CA GLY A 160 43.13 10.33 7.56
C GLY A 160 43.83 11.52 8.24
N LYS A 161 45.17 11.57 8.23
CA LYS A 161 45.91 12.72 8.79
C LYS A 161 45.98 13.90 7.81
N GLY A 162 46.23 15.11 8.31
CA GLY A 162 46.48 16.30 7.48
C GLY A 162 45.21 16.94 6.91
N LEU A 163 45.32 17.57 5.74
CA LEU A 163 44.23 18.33 5.11
C LEU A 163 43.04 17.43 4.72
N GLN A 164 43.30 16.22 4.23
CA GLN A 164 42.28 15.23 3.91
C GLN A 164 41.46 14.85 5.15
N GLY A 165 42.12 14.74 6.31
CA GLY A 165 41.47 14.49 7.59
C GLY A 165 40.52 15.61 7.99
N LYS A 166 40.99 16.86 7.93
CA LYS A 166 40.18 18.03 8.25
C LYS A 166 38.93 18.14 7.37
N ILE A 167 39.07 17.86 6.06
CA ILE A 167 37.94 17.86 5.12
C ILE A 167 36.94 16.74 5.47
N ALA A 168 37.42 15.53 5.74
CA ALA A 168 36.56 14.41 6.12
C ALA A 168 35.82 14.67 7.45
N SER A 169 36.50 15.20 8.48
CA SER A 169 35.85 15.60 9.73
C SER A 169 34.81 16.71 9.52
N TRP A 170 35.12 17.72 8.70
CA TRP A 170 34.16 18.77 8.36
C TRP A 170 32.92 18.19 7.66
N TYR A 171 33.11 17.29 6.70
CA TYR A 171 32.02 16.62 5.99
C TYR A 171 31.14 15.80 6.95
N LEU A 172 31.73 14.98 7.83
CA LEU A 172 31.00 14.17 8.80
C LEU A 172 30.19 15.03 9.78
N ASN A 173 30.79 16.12 10.28
CA ASN A 173 30.11 17.06 11.16
C ASN A 173 28.92 17.74 10.45
N ASN A 174 29.10 18.17 9.21
CA ASN A 174 28.03 18.76 8.42
C ASN A 174 26.93 17.74 8.08
N TYR A 175 27.30 16.49 7.78
CA TYR A 175 26.38 15.39 7.55
C TYR A 175 25.51 15.13 8.79
N LEU A 176 26.13 14.99 9.96
CA LEU A 176 25.44 14.81 11.24
C LEU A 176 24.51 15.99 11.56
N ALA A 177 24.99 17.22 11.38
CA ALA A 177 24.18 18.42 11.60
C ALA A 177 22.95 18.44 10.70
N ASN A 178 23.10 18.06 9.42
CA ASN A 178 22.00 18.00 8.47
C ASN A 178 21.02 16.84 8.74
N LEU A 179 21.54 15.68 9.14
CA LEU A 179 20.75 14.49 9.47
C LEU A 179 19.75 14.78 10.59
N PHE A 180 20.20 15.45 11.65
CA PHE A 180 19.40 15.81 12.83
C PHE A 180 18.76 17.20 12.76
N ALA A 181 18.94 17.94 11.66
CA ALA A 181 18.34 19.27 11.50
C ALA A 181 16.81 19.18 11.55
N GLY A 182 16.19 19.93 12.46
CA GLY A 182 14.73 19.99 12.62
C GLY A 182 14.10 18.69 13.15
N ALA A 183 14.88 17.79 13.75
CA ALA A 183 14.43 16.47 14.21
C ALA A 183 13.27 16.51 15.21
N PHE A 184 13.24 17.52 16.09
CA PHE A 184 12.29 17.63 17.19
C PHE A 184 11.31 18.80 17.05
N GLU A 185 11.26 19.40 15.86
CA GLU A 185 10.25 20.41 15.55
C GLU A 185 8.87 19.75 15.49
N GLN A 186 7.86 20.39 16.09
CA GLN A 186 6.49 19.93 15.96
C GLN A 186 6.05 20.06 14.50
N ARG A 187 5.49 18.97 13.96
CA ARG A 187 4.99 18.90 12.59
C ARG A 187 3.58 18.38 12.59
N ASP A 188 2.80 18.84 11.64
CA ASP A 188 1.47 18.31 11.38
C ASP A 188 1.58 16.85 10.91
N ILE A 189 0.99 15.95 11.68
CA ILE A 189 0.93 14.49 11.44
C ILE A 189 -0.44 14.06 10.89
N SER A 190 -1.35 15.01 10.60
CA SER A 190 -2.67 14.69 10.09
C SER A 190 -2.60 14.02 8.70
N PRO A 191 -3.48 13.05 8.40
CA PRO A 191 -3.53 12.44 7.07
C PRO A 191 -3.75 13.49 5.99
N LEU A 192 -3.03 13.35 4.87
CA LEU A 192 -3.29 14.17 3.68
C LEU A 192 -4.60 13.71 3.01
N PRO A 193 -5.33 14.62 2.34
CA PRO A 193 -6.55 14.26 1.63
C PRO A 193 -6.24 13.26 0.51
N VAL A 194 -7.02 12.19 0.45
CA VAL A 194 -6.89 11.16 -0.59
C VAL A 194 -7.52 11.67 -1.89
N ASP A 195 -6.82 11.45 -3.01
CA ASP A 195 -7.32 11.79 -4.34
C ASP A 195 -8.20 10.65 -4.86
N ILE A 196 -9.47 10.96 -5.09
CA ILE A 196 -10.49 10.02 -5.50
C ILE A 196 -11.07 10.54 -6.83
N PRO A 197 -10.78 9.88 -7.96
CA PRO A 197 -11.30 10.31 -9.25
C PRO A 197 -12.82 10.18 -9.27
N MET A 198 -13.51 11.29 -9.52
CA MET A 198 -14.95 11.32 -9.68
C MET A 198 -15.33 11.24 -11.16
N PRO A 199 -16.36 10.46 -11.53
CA PRO A 199 -16.79 10.36 -12.91
C PRO A 199 -17.42 11.68 -13.37
N VAL A 200 -17.24 12.01 -14.65
CA VAL A 200 -17.92 13.15 -15.28
C VAL A 200 -19.41 12.82 -15.43
N PHE A 201 -20.29 13.77 -15.12
CA PHE A 201 -21.74 13.58 -15.14
C PHE A 201 -22.26 13.02 -16.48
N SER A 202 -21.76 13.52 -17.61
CA SER A 202 -22.14 13.05 -18.95
C SER A 202 -21.78 11.59 -19.23
N VAL A 203 -20.75 11.04 -18.57
CA VAL A 203 -20.39 9.63 -18.66
C VAL A 203 -21.38 8.79 -17.85
N VAL A 204 -21.79 9.28 -16.69
CA VAL A 204 -22.80 8.62 -15.85
C VAL A 204 -24.15 8.59 -16.55
N GLU A 205 -24.58 9.69 -17.18
CA GLU A 205 -25.84 9.73 -17.95
C GLU A 205 -25.85 8.72 -19.09
N LYS A 206 -24.75 8.62 -19.85
CA LYS A 206 -24.61 7.62 -20.92
C LYS A 206 -24.76 6.19 -20.38
N ALA A 207 -24.13 5.88 -19.24
CA ALA A 207 -24.26 4.57 -18.62
C ALA A 207 -25.70 4.29 -18.18
N VAL A 208 -26.37 5.29 -17.59
CA VAL A 208 -27.80 5.18 -17.21
C VAL A 208 -28.68 4.92 -18.43
N ASP A 209 -28.45 5.62 -19.54
CA ASP A 209 -29.21 5.43 -20.78
C ASP A 209 -28.99 4.05 -21.40
N MET A 210 -27.77 3.51 -21.35
CA MET A 210 -27.46 2.14 -21.80
C MET A 210 -28.25 1.12 -20.98
N VAL A 211 -28.26 1.28 -19.65
CA VAL A 211 -28.99 0.39 -18.74
C VAL A 211 -30.49 0.50 -18.94
N LYS A 212 -31.05 1.71 -19.12
CA LYS A 212 -32.49 1.92 -19.37
C LYS A 212 -32.97 1.27 -20.67
N LYS A 213 -32.12 1.19 -21.69
CA LYS A 213 -32.44 0.58 -23.00
C LYS A 213 -32.29 -0.94 -23.00
N SER A 214 -31.60 -1.50 -22.01
CA SER A 214 -31.31 -2.93 -21.89
C SER A 214 -32.55 -3.70 -21.41
N LYS A 215 -32.81 -4.85 -22.04
CA LYS A 215 -33.88 -5.77 -21.64
C LYS A 215 -33.36 -6.87 -20.71
N LYS A 216 -32.08 -7.19 -20.79
CA LYS A 216 -31.39 -8.19 -19.96
C LYS A 216 -30.10 -7.59 -19.37
N PRO A 217 -30.19 -6.58 -18.49
CA PRO A 217 -29.01 -6.00 -17.87
C PRO A 217 -28.42 -6.99 -16.86
N LEU A 218 -27.10 -7.02 -16.79
CA LEU A 218 -26.37 -7.87 -15.86
C LEU A 218 -25.25 -7.09 -15.16
N LEU A 219 -25.19 -7.17 -13.83
CA LEU A 219 -24.16 -6.53 -13.02
C LEU A 219 -23.14 -7.55 -12.52
N ILE A 220 -21.85 -7.24 -12.66
CA ILE A 220 -20.76 -8.02 -12.06
C ILE A 220 -20.05 -7.14 -11.04
N ILE A 221 -20.10 -7.54 -9.77
CA ILE A 221 -19.45 -6.83 -8.67
C ILE A 221 -18.19 -7.59 -8.26
N GLY A 222 -17.04 -6.95 -8.42
CA GLY A 222 -15.74 -7.51 -8.03
C GLY A 222 -15.22 -6.97 -6.70
N SER A 223 -14.02 -7.41 -6.32
CA SER A 223 -13.43 -7.12 -5.01
C SER A 223 -13.23 -5.62 -4.76
N GLN A 224 -12.92 -4.86 -5.81
CA GLN A 224 -12.58 -3.45 -5.73
C GLN A 224 -13.74 -2.58 -5.24
N CYS A 225 -14.99 -2.99 -5.48
CA CYS A 225 -16.15 -2.27 -4.94
C CYS A 225 -16.23 -2.34 -3.41
N MET A 226 -15.55 -3.29 -2.78
CA MET A 226 -15.53 -3.44 -1.32
C MET A 226 -14.52 -2.50 -0.65
N LEU A 227 -13.69 -1.81 -1.44
CA LEU A 227 -12.70 -0.87 -0.95
C LEU A 227 -13.29 0.55 -0.84
N PRO A 228 -12.72 1.43 0.02
CA PRO A 228 -13.07 2.84 0.07
C PRO A 228 -13.03 3.52 -1.32
N PRO A 229 -13.76 4.62 -1.52
CA PRO A 229 -14.46 5.43 -0.50
C PRO A 229 -15.90 5.01 -0.23
N THR A 230 -16.49 4.16 -1.06
CA THR A 230 -17.89 3.77 -0.91
C THR A 230 -18.03 2.75 0.22
N SER A 231 -18.85 3.06 1.22
CA SER A 231 -19.10 2.09 2.29
C SER A 231 -19.87 0.89 1.77
N VAL A 232 -19.59 -0.29 2.32
CA VAL A 232 -20.27 -1.55 1.97
C VAL A 232 -21.79 -1.44 2.10
N ARG A 233 -22.29 -0.71 3.11
CA ARG A 233 -23.72 -0.45 3.29
C ARG A 233 -24.32 0.38 2.16
N ARG A 234 -23.62 1.45 1.73
CA ARG A 234 -24.08 2.31 0.63
C ARG A 234 -24.03 1.57 -0.70
N LEU A 235 -22.98 0.77 -0.94
CA LEU A 235 -22.89 -0.10 -2.11
C LEU A 235 -24.06 -1.08 -2.15
N LYS A 236 -24.30 -1.80 -1.05
CA LYS A 236 -25.41 -2.75 -0.93
C LYS A 236 -26.74 -2.08 -1.28
N ALA A 237 -27.06 -0.96 -0.63
CA ALA A 237 -28.31 -0.24 -0.86
C ALA A 237 -28.46 0.23 -2.32
N ALA A 238 -27.39 0.74 -2.93
CA ALA A 238 -27.41 1.14 -4.33
C ALA A 238 -27.66 -0.07 -5.26
N VAL A 239 -27.01 -1.19 -5.02
CA VAL A 239 -27.20 -2.43 -5.81
C VAL A 239 -28.62 -2.97 -5.66
N GLU A 240 -29.16 -3.00 -4.45
CA GLU A 240 -30.54 -3.42 -4.19
C GLU A 240 -31.54 -2.48 -4.87
N SER A 241 -31.30 -1.15 -4.84
CA SER A 241 -32.17 -0.17 -5.50
C SER A 241 -32.16 -0.26 -7.03
N MET A 242 -31.06 -0.72 -7.64
CA MET A 242 -30.98 -0.91 -9.09
C MET A 242 -31.85 -2.07 -9.56
N GLY A 243 -32.08 -3.09 -8.73
CA GLY A 243 -32.89 -4.26 -9.08
C GLY A 243 -32.30 -5.12 -10.21
N ILE A 244 -31.06 -4.86 -10.64
CA ILE A 244 -30.41 -5.55 -11.75
C ILE A 244 -29.87 -6.91 -11.27
N PRO A 245 -30.15 -8.02 -11.99
CA PRO A 245 -29.54 -9.32 -11.68
C PRO A 245 -28.02 -9.21 -11.64
N CYS A 246 -27.38 -9.83 -10.64
CA CYS A 246 -25.95 -9.65 -10.44
C CYS A 246 -25.18 -10.90 -10.02
N TYR A 247 -23.89 -10.93 -10.35
CA TYR A 247 -22.92 -11.88 -9.85
C TYR A 247 -21.89 -11.20 -8.96
N LEU A 248 -21.60 -11.82 -7.82
CA LEU A 248 -20.59 -11.37 -6.87
C LEU A 248 -19.30 -12.19 -7.04
N GLY A 249 -18.19 -11.51 -7.28
CA GLY A 249 -16.86 -12.10 -7.45
C GLY A 249 -15.91 -11.71 -6.32
N GLY A 250 -14.92 -12.57 -6.04
CA GLY A 250 -13.86 -12.28 -5.08
C GLY A 250 -14.41 -11.92 -3.69
N MET A 251 -13.96 -10.77 -3.16
CA MET A 251 -14.39 -10.25 -1.85
C MET A 251 -15.83 -9.77 -1.82
N ALA A 252 -16.45 -9.48 -2.96
CA ALA A 252 -17.84 -9.02 -2.97
C ALA A 252 -18.82 -10.14 -2.60
N ARG A 253 -18.38 -11.41 -2.56
CA ARG A 253 -19.22 -12.53 -2.15
C ARG A 253 -19.69 -12.33 -0.70
N GLY A 254 -21.01 -12.36 -0.53
CA GLY A 254 -21.66 -12.12 0.76
C GLY A 254 -22.27 -10.72 0.90
N LEU A 255 -21.95 -9.77 0.00
CA LEU A 255 -22.47 -8.40 0.03
C LEU A 255 -24.01 -8.32 0.18
N LEU A 256 -24.74 -9.17 -0.55
CA LEU A 256 -26.20 -9.13 -0.59
C LEU A 256 -26.89 -10.13 0.36
N GLY A 257 -26.12 -10.96 1.07
CA GLY A 257 -26.67 -12.01 1.94
C GLY A 257 -27.19 -13.25 1.18
N ARG A 258 -27.78 -14.19 1.93
CA ARG A 258 -28.26 -15.47 1.38
C ARG A 258 -29.59 -15.33 0.63
N ASP A 259 -30.46 -14.45 1.09
CA ASP A 259 -31.85 -14.37 0.59
C ASP A 259 -32.05 -13.28 -0.47
N SER A 260 -30.96 -12.76 -1.04
CA SER A 260 -31.03 -11.76 -2.10
C SER A 260 -31.75 -12.32 -3.34
N SER A 261 -32.80 -11.61 -3.77
CA SER A 261 -33.58 -11.91 -4.97
C SER A 261 -32.87 -11.56 -6.28
N ILE A 262 -31.92 -10.62 -6.24
CA ILE A 262 -31.17 -10.15 -7.42
C ILE A 262 -29.82 -10.86 -7.59
N GLN A 263 -29.31 -11.54 -6.55
CA GLN A 263 -28.05 -12.25 -6.64
C GLN A 263 -28.22 -13.59 -7.38
N MET A 264 -27.66 -13.68 -8.57
CA MET A 264 -27.53 -14.93 -9.30
C MET A 264 -26.34 -15.74 -8.78
N ARG A 265 -26.54 -17.06 -8.64
CA ARG A 265 -25.52 -17.99 -8.11
C ARG A 265 -25.10 -19.07 -9.10
N HIS A 266 -26.00 -19.43 -10.02
CA HIS A 266 -25.82 -20.46 -11.03
C HIS A 266 -25.96 -19.86 -12.43
N SER A 267 -25.65 -20.63 -13.48
CA SER A 267 -25.83 -20.23 -14.89
C SER A 267 -25.08 -18.95 -15.30
N ARG A 268 -23.96 -18.64 -14.64
CA ARG A 268 -23.14 -17.45 -14.93
C ARG A 268 -22.73 -17.34 -16.39
N ARG A 269 -22.30 -18.45 -16.99
CA ARG A 269 -21.86 -18.48 -18.39
C ARG A 269 -22.98 -18.07 -19.35
N ASP A 270 -24.18 -18.59 -19.14
CA ASP A 270 -25.31 -18.35 -20.04
C ASP A 270 -25.87 -16.95 -19.83
N ALA A 271 -25.98 -16.50 -18.57
CA ALA A 271 -26.35 -15.11 -18.26
C ALA A 271 -25.40 -14.08 -18.92
N LEU A 272 -24.09 -14.33 -18.92
CA LEU A 272 -23.13 -13.45 -19.59
C LEU A 272 -23.26 -13.45 -21.13
N ARG A 273 -23.71 -14.56 -21.72
CA ARG A 273 -23.93 -14.69 -23.17
C ARG A 273 -25.25 -14.09 -23.62
N GLU A 274 -26.25 -14.06 -22.74
CA GLU A 274 -27.58 -13.55 -23.05
C GLU A 274 -27.79 -12.09 -22.69
N ALA A 275 -27.02 -11.56 -21.74
CA ALA A 275 -27.11 -10.16 -21.34
C ALA A 275 -26.88 -9.25 -22.55
N ASP A 276 -27.66 -8.17 -22.64
CA ASP A 276 -27.55 -7.14 -23.69
C ASP A 276 -26.93 -5.83 -23.16
N CYS A 277 -26.70 -5.74 -21.84
CA CYS A 277 -25.83 -4.75 -21.22
C CYS A 277 -25.15 -5.37 -19.99
N ILE A 278 -23.83 -5.20 -19.88
CA ILE A 278 -23.05 -5.78 -18.77
C ILE A 278 -22.29 -4.67 -18.03
N ILE A 279 -22.67 -4.45 -16.78
CA ILE A 279 -22.02 -3.48 -15.90
C ILE A 279 -20.90 -4.17 -15.12
N LEU A 280 -19.66 -3.75 -15.34
CA LEU A 280 -18.50 -4.22 -14.59
C LEU A 280 -18.18 -3.23 -13.47
N ALA A 281 -18.64 -3.53 -12.25
CA ALA A 281 -18.37 -2.74 -11.06
C ALA A 281 -17.19 -3.35 -10.31
N GLY A 282 -16.04 -2.66 -10.32
CA GLY A 282 -14.84 -3.14 -9.62
C GLY A 282 -14.38 -4.51 -10.11
N ALA A 283 -14.61 -4.80 -11.39
CA ALA A 283 -14.25 -6.04 -12.05
C ALA A 283 -13.58 -5.71 -13.39
N VAL A 284 -12.58 -6.50 -13.76
CA VAL A 284 -11.82 -6.33 -15.01
C VAL A 284 -12.00 -7.58 -15.86
N CYS A 285 -12.03 -7.41 -17.18
CA CYS A 285 -12.06 -8.51 -18.15
C CYS A 285 -10.71 -9.26 -18.19
N ASP A 286 -10.37 -9.95 -17.10
CA ASP A 286 -9.20 -10.81 -16.98
C ASP A 286 -9.53 -12.29 -17.24
N PHE A 287 -8.61 -13.19 -16.90
CA PHE A 287 -8.79 -14.64 -17.07
C PHE A 287 -10.07 -15.18 -16.41
N ARG A 288 -10.56 -14.56 -15.32
CA ARG A 288 -11.78 -14.95 -14.59
C ARG A 288 -13.06 -14.62 -15.37
N LEU A 289 -12.96 -13.72 -16.35
CA LEU A 289 -13.99 -13.36 -17.33
C LEU A 289 -13.61 -13.77 -18.75
N SER A 290 -12.64 -14.69 -18.90
CA SER A 290 -12.14 -15.16 -20.19
C SER A 290 -11.73 -14.02 -21.13
N TYR A 291 -11.16 -12.94 -20.59
CA TYR A 291 -10.76 -11.74 -21.32
C TYR A 291 -11.91 -11.10 -22.12
N GLY A 292 -13.15 -11.20 -21.61
CA GLY A 292 -14.35 -10.70 -22.28
C GLY A 292 -14.86 -11.58 -23.42
N ARG A 293 -14.16 -12.65 -23.82
CA ARG A 293 -14.55 -13.52 -24.94
C ARG A 293 -15.86 -14.28 -24.70
N GLY A 294 -16.22 -14.47 -23.43
CA GLY A 294 -17.47 -15.13 -23.03
C GLY A 294 -18.68 -14.20 -22.98
N LEU A 295 -18.48 -12.88 -23.12
CA LEU A 295 -19.55 -11.89 -23.10
C LEU A 295 -20.28 -11.87 -24.44
N ASN A 296 -21.56 -11.52 -24.41
CA ASN A 296 -22.33 -11.26 -25.63
C ASN A 296 -21.66 -10.16 -26.46
N ARG A 297 -21.25 -10.47 -27.70
CA ARG A 297 -20.59 -9.49 -28.59
C ARG A 297 -21.47 -8.31 -29.00
N ARG A 298 -22.78 -8.41 -28.79
CA ARG A 298 -23.77 -7.36 -29.06
C ARG A 298 -24.19 -6.60 -27.80
N ALA A 299 -23.69 -6.98 -26.63
CA ALA A 299 -23.98 -6.24 -25.41
C ALA A 299 -23.24 -4.90 -25.39
N ASN A 300 -23.91 -3.90 -24.82
CA ASN A 300 -23.27 -2.63 -24.45
C ASN A 300 -22.45 -2.79 -23.17
#